data_AF-A0A0R2CNM6-F1
#
_entry.id   AF-A0A0R2CNM6-F1
#
_cell.length_a   1.000
_cell.length_b   1.000
_cell.length_c   1.000
_cell.angle_alpha   90.00
_cell.angle_beta   90.00
_cell.angle_gamma   90.00
#
_symmetry.space_group_name_H-M   'P 1'
#
loop_
_entity.id
_entity.type
_entity.pdbx_description
1 polymer ?
#
loop_
_entity_poly.entity_id
_entity_poly.type
_entity_poly.pdbx_seq_one_letter_code
_entity_poly.pdbx_strand_id
1 'polypeptide(L)'
;MNEKLEKDLRLILFKEYGFEKILDNFYIDKSDLTLIRENTVDIQLKNRLGKIIKKRNQSELVEASKKYNELKDKKGWAVSLLKNYYLNVIMRQNEE
;
A
#
# COMPACT_ATOMS: atom_id res chain seq x y z
N MET A 1 3.43 19.69 11.95
CA MET A 1 4.38 18.68 12.45
C MET A 1 5.41 18.47 11.35
N ASN A 2 6.71 18.39 11.66
CA ASN A 2 7.74 18.27 10.63
C ASN A 2 7.70 16.83 10.08
N GLU A 3 7.29 16.62 8.82
CA GLU A 3 7.09 15.29 8.22
C GLU A 3 8.31 14.37 8.36
N LYS A 4 9.50 14.95 8.38
CA LYS A 4 10.75 14.22 8.61
C LYS A 4 10.83 13.63 10.02
N LEU A 5 10.51 14.43 11.04
CA LEU A 5 10.52 14.01 12.44
C LEU A 5 9.52 12.87 12.68
N GLU A 6 8.35 12.94 12.03
CA GLU A 6 7.35 11.89 12.13
C GLU A 6 7.84 10.55 11.55
N LYS A 7 8.45 10.59 10.36
CA LYS A 7 9.05 9.39 9.73
C LYS A 7 10.17 8.80 10.59
N ASP A 8 11.04 9.65 11.13
CA ASP A 8 12.15 9.23 11.99
C ASP A 8 11.64 8.57 13.28
N LEU A 9 10.61 9.14 13.92
CA LEU A 9 9.97 8.56 15.11
C LEU A 9 9.31 7.22 14.81
N ARG A 10 8.56 7.11 13.69
CA ARG A 10 7.96 5.84 13.26
C ARG A 10 9.03 4.77 13.04
N LEU A 11 10.14 5.11 12.40
CA LEU A 11 11.26 4.18 12.18
C LEU A 11 11.89 3.70 13.49
N ILE A 12 12.09 4.60 14.46
CA ILE A 12 12.61 4.22 15.79
C ILE A 12 11.66 3.23 16.46
N LEU A 13 10.35 3.53 16.47
CA LEU A 13 9.34 2.63 17.03
C LEU A 13 9.35 1.26 16.36
N PHE A 14 9.50 1.20 15.04
CA PHE A 14 9.56 -0.06 14.32
C PHE A 14 10.83 -0.88 14.62
N LYS A 15 11.96 -0.21 14.85
CA LYS A 15 13.21 -0.87 15.27
C LYS A 15 13.08 -1.46 16.68
N GLU A 16 12.54 -0.69 17.62
CA GLU A 16 12.34 -1.13 19.01
C GLU A 16 11.33 -2.28 19.12
N TYR A 17 10.23 -2.22 18.35
CA TYR A 17 9.24 -3.28 18.33
C TYR A 17 9.73 -4.55 17.63
N GLY A 18 10.61 -4.38 16.63
CA GLY A 18 11.22 -5.44 15.83
C GLY A 18 10.49 -5.66 14.50
N PHE A 19 11.21 -5.53 13.39
CA PHE A 19 10.64 -5.59 12.05
C PHE A 19 9.93 -6.92 11.73
N GLU A 20 10.41 -8.05 12.24
CA GLU A 20 9.76 -9.36 12.03
C GLU A 20 8.32 -9.40 12.55
N LYS A 21 8.08 -8.87 13.75
CA LYS A 21 6.74 -8.80 14.35
C LYS A 21 5.80 -7.87 13.57
N ILE A 22 6.36 -6.92 12.84
CA ILE A 22 5.61 -5.98 12.02
C ILE A 22 5.11 -6.64 10.74
N LEU A 23 5.93 -7.52 10.14
CA LEU A 23 5.54 -8.24 8.93
C LEU A 23 4.33 -9.14 9.16
N ASP A 24 4.20 -9.69 10.36
CA ASP A 24 3.08 -10.55 10.75
C ASP A 24 1.80 -9.75 11.06
N ASN A 25 1.91 -8.43 11.21
CA ASN A 25 0.76 -7.57 11.45
C ASN A 25 0.07 -7.20 10.14
N PHE A 26 -1.14 -7.71 9.93
CA PHE A 26 -1.94 -7.41 8.74
C PHE A 26 -2.32 -5.93 8.63
N TYR A 27 -2.46 -5.22 9.75
CA TYR A 27 -2.99 -3.86 9.82
C TYR A 27 -1.95 -2.75 9.58
N ILE A 28 -0.66 -3.08 9.45
CA ILE A 28 0.33 -2.05 9.16
C ILE A 28 0.05 -1.40 7.80
N ASP A 29 0.17 -0.08 7.73
CA ASP A 29 -0.06 0.65 6.48
C ASP A 29 1.04 0.36 5.44
N LYS A 30 0.69 0.47 4.16
CA LYS A 30 1.63 0.32 3.04
C LYS A 30 2.75 1.36 3.12
N SER A 31 2.42 2.59 3.55
CA SER A 31 3.41 3.66 3.72
C SER A 31 4.50 3.29 4.71
N ASP A 32 4.14 2.66 5.82
CA ASP A 32 5.07 2.19 6.84
C ASP A 32 5.89 0.96 6.38
N LEU A 33 5.29 0.03 5.62
CA LEU A 33 6.03 -1.06 4.99
C LEU A 33 7.10 -0.56 4.01
N THR A 34 6.77 0.46 3.21
CA THR A 34 7.72 1.11 2.30
C THR A 34 8.83 1.81 3.07
N LEU A 35 8.47 2.54 4.13
CA LEU A 35 9.42 3.22 5.01
C LEU A 35 10.44 2.24 5.62
N ILE A 36 9.98 1.08 6.11
CA ILE A 36 10.87 0.02 6.65
C ILE A 36 11.75 -0.55 5.53
N ARG A 37 11.20 -0.81 4.34
CA ARG A 37 11.95 -1.38 3.20
C ARG A 37 13.09 -0.47 2.73
N GLU A 38 12.88 0.85 2.75
CA GLU A 38 13.88 1.84 2.36
C GLU A 38 15.00 2.00 3.39
N ASN A 39 14.69 1.77 4.67
CA ASN A 39 15.60 2.03 5.79
C ASN A 39 16.22 0.77 6.42
N THR A 40 15.87 -0.41 5.93
CA THR A 40 16.48 -1.67 6.37
C THR A 40 17.72 -2.01 5.53
N VAL A 41 18.77 -2.45 6.21
CA VAL A 41 19.99 -3.00 5.58
C VAL A 41 19.90 -4.50 5.33
N ASP A 42 18.94 -5.18 5.95
CA ASP A 42 18.72 -6.61 5.80
C ASP A 42 18.04 -6.91 4.44
N ILE A 43 18.79 -7.59 3.57
CA ILE A 43 18.36 -7.97 2.22
C ILE A 43 17.19 -8.97 2.25
N GLN A 44 17.20 -9.91 3.19
CA GLN A 44 16.11 -10.90 3.31
C GLN A 44 14.81 -10.22 3.72
N LEU A 45 14.89 -9.33 4.71
CA LEU A 45 13.76 -8.51 5.15
C LEU A 45 13.27 -7.60 4.02
N LYS A 46 14.16 -6.94 3.29
CA LYS A 46 13.83 -6.09 2.14
C LYS A 46 13.06 -6.86 1.06
N ASN A 47 13.49 -8.09 0.76
CA ASN A 47 12.81 -8.97 -0.20
C ASN A 47 11.44 -9.43 0.30
N ARG A 48 11.30 -9.78 1.58
CA ARG A 48 10.02 -10.14 2.19
C ARG A 48 9.03 -8.98 2.15
N LEU A 49 9.46 -7.78 2.53
CA LEU A 49 8.68 -6.54 2.42
C LEU A 49 8.23 -6.29 0.99
N GLY A 50 9.14 -6.43 0.01
CA GLY A 50 8.80 -6.31 -1.41
C GLY A 50 7.69 -7.26 -1.85
N LYS A 51 7.74 -8.53 -1.42
CA LYS A 51 6.69 -9.52 -1.73
C LYS A 51 5.35 -9.15 -1.09
N ILE A 52 5.35 -8.68 0.16
CA ILE A 52 4.12 -8.28 0.86
C ILE A 52 3.50 -7.06 0.18
N ILE A 53 4.29 -6.03 -0.11
CA ILE A 53 3.83 -4.81 -0.80
C ILE A 53 3.23 -5.18 -2.16
N LYS A 54 3.94 -6.01 -2.95
CA LYS A 54 3.45 -6.48 -4.26
C LYS A 54 2.14 -7.26 -4.15
N LYS A 55 2.01 -8.14 -3.16
CA LYS A 55 0.77 -8.91 -2.94
C LYS A 55 -0.40 -7.99 -2.58
N ARG A 56 -0.20 -7.02 -1.69
CA ARG A 56 -1.24 -6.06 -1.30
C ARG A 56 -1.67 -5.18 -2.48
N ASN A 57 -0.70 -4.69 -3.26
CA ASN A 57 -0.94 -3.97 -4.50
C ASN A 57 -1.81 -4.77 -5.48
N GLN A 58 -1.46 -6.05 -5.70
CA GLN A 58 -2.23 -6.92 -6.57
C GLN A 58 -3.66 -7.15 -6.06
N SER A 59 -3.84 -7.34 -4.75
CA SER A 59 -5.18 -7.48 -4.15
C SER A 59 -6.02 -6.22 -4.34
N GLU A 60 -5.45 -5.04 -4.11
CA GLU A 60 -6.11 -3.74 -4.33
C GLU A 60 -6.50 -3.55 -5.80
N LEU A 61 -5.61 -3.91 -6.74
CA LEU A 61 -5.88 -3.89 -8.17
C LEU A 61 -7.04 -4.80 -8.58
N VAL A 62 -7.06 -6.04 -8.06
CA VAL A 62 -8.12 -7.01 -8.36
C VAL A 62 -9.46 -6.51 -7.81
N GLU A 63 -9.47 -5.96 -6.60
CA GLU A 63 -10.68 -5.39 -6.00
C GLU A 63 -11.17 -4.16 -6.78
N ALA A 64 -10.28 -3.22 -7.12
CA ALA A 64 -10.62 -2.05 -7.92
C ALA A 64 -11.17 -2.44 -9.30
N SER A 65 -10.57 -3.44 -9.95
CA SER A 65 -11.04 -3.97 -11.24
C SER A 65 -12.42 -4.59 -11.13
N LYS A 66 -12.67 -5.37 -10.07
CA LYS A 66 -13.99 -5.96 -9.81
C LYS A 66 -15.04 -4.87 -9.59
N LYS A 67 -14.74 -3.89 -8.74
CA LYS A 67 -15.65 -2.76 -8.45
C LYS A 67 -15.92 -1.91 -9.67
N TYR A 68 -14.90 -1.64 -10.48
CA TYR A 68 -15.06 -0.93 -11.74
C TYR A 68 -16.01 -1.68 -12.68
N ASN A 69 -15.84 -3.00 -12.83
CA ASN A 69 -16.72 -3.84 -13.64
C ASN A 69 -18.16 -3.88 -13.11
N GLU A 70 -18.36 -3.98 -11.79
CA GLU A 70 -19.69 -3.90 -11.15
C GLU A 70 -20.42 -2.56 -11.42
N LEU A 71 -19.64 -1.49 -11.63
CA LEU A 71 -20.17 -0.16 -11.89
C LEU A 71 -20.30 0.14 -13.39
N LYS A 72 -19.66 -0.64 -14.28
CA LYS A 72 -19.46 -0.33 -15.71
C LYS A 72 -20.73 0.14 -16.42
N ASP A 73 -21.84 -0.56 -16.21
CA ASP A 73 -23.11 -0.27 -16.90
C ASP A 73 -24.04 0.66 -16.09
N LYS A 74 -23.68 0.99 -14.84
CA LYS A 74 -24.45 1.90 -13.99
C LYS A 74 -24.23 3.36 -14.40
N LYS A 75 -25.27 4.18 -14.26
CA LYS A 75 -25.29 5.62 -14.61
C LYS A 75 -25.54 6.47 -13.36
N GLY A 76 -25.11 7.73 -13.39
CA GLY A 76 -25.29 8.72 -12.31
C GLY A 76 -23.98 9.37 -11.89
N TRP A 77 -24.04 10.60 -11.38
CA TRP A 77 -22.85 11.37 -11.00
C TRP A 77 -21.98 10.64 -9.98
N ALA A 78 -22.57 10.15 -8.87
CA ALA A 78 -21.84 9.39 -7.86
C ALA A 78 -21.14 8.15 -8.44
N VAL A 79 -21.78 7.46 -9.40
CA VAL A 79 -21.19 6.31 -10.10
C VAL A 79 -20.01 6.73 -10.97
N SER A 80 -20.10 7.85 -11.68
CA SER A 80 -18.99 8.38 -12.49
C SER A 80 -17.78 8.74 -11.65
N LEU A 81 -17.97 9.32 -10.46
CA LEU A 81 -16.88 9.59 -9.50
C LEU A 81 -16.19 8.29 -9.06
N LEU A 82 -16.97 7.28 -8.69
CA LEU A 82 -16.44 5.98 -8.28
C LEU A 82 -15.71 5.26 -9.43
N LYS A 83 -16.26 5.30 -10.65
CA LYS A 83 -15.58 4.77 -11.84
C LYS A 83 -14.22 5.42 -12.06
N ASN A 84 -14.16 6.76 -11.99
CA ASN A 84 -12.91 7.49 -12.12
C ASN A 84 -11.91 7.13 -11.01
N TYR A 85 -12.38 7.01 -9.76
CA TYR A 85 -11.54 6.58 -8.64
C TYR A 85 -10.91 5.21 -8.91
N TYR A 86 -11.71 4.19 -9.20
CA TYR A 86 -11.20 2.84 -9.45
C TYR A 86 -10.33 2.76 -10.71
N LEU A 87 -10.68 3.51 -11.77
CA LEU A 87 -9.86 3.60 -12.98
C LEU A 87 -8.48 4.20 -12.68
N ASN A 88 -8.41 5.24 -11.86
CA ASN A 88 -7.14 5.84 -11.44
C ASN A 88 -6.30 4.87 -10.60
N VAL A 89 -6.90 4.10 -9.70
CA VAL A 89 -6.20 3.04 -8.94
C VAL A 89 -5.61 2.00 -9.89
N ILE A 90 -6.36 1.61 -10.93
CA ILE A 90 -5.91 0.64 -11.94
C ILE A 90 -4.77 1.22 -12.79
N MET A 91 -4.87 2.48 -13.23
CA MET A 91 -3.87 3.11 -14.10
C MET A 91 -2.55 3.38 -13.38
N ARG A 92 -2.56 3.86 -12.14
CA ARG A 92 -1.34 4.18 -11.37
C ARG A 92 -0.39 3.00 -11.17
N GLN A 93 -0.90 1.77 -11.19
CA GLN A 93 -0.06 0.57 -11.01
C GLN A 93 0.50 -0.01 -12.30
N ASN A 94 0.11 0.51 -13.46
CA ASN A 94 0.73 0.15 -14.74
C ASN A 94 1.94 1.06 -15.08
N GLU A 95 2.17 2.11 -14.30
CA GLU A 95 3.28 3.08 -14.47
C GLU A 95 4.49 2.78 -13.57
N GLU A 96 4.37 1.85 -12.60
CA GLU A 96 5.45 1.35 -11.71
C GLU A 96 6.02 0.00 -12.18
#